data_AF-A0A2J0MWF5-F1
#
_entry.id   AF-A0A2J0MWF5-F1
#
_cell.length_a   1.000
_cell.length_b   1.000
_cell.length_c   1.000
_cell.angle_alpha   90.00
_cell.angle_beta   90.00
_cell.angle_gamma   90.00
#
_symmetry.space_group_name_H-M   'P 1'
#
loop_
_entity.id
_entity.type
_entity.pdbx_description
1 polymer ?
#
loop_
_entity_poly.entity_id
_entity_poly.type
_entity_poly.pdbx_seq_one_letter_code
_entity_poly.pdbx_strand_id
1 'polypeptide(L)' 'MILLLYFIFIAAYLLTSFFIVYHLSTYSIGQELRIVMLSLFILVSAGLLFSNLLLFFSIDWSVLTSGFLV' A
#
# COMPACT_ATOMS: atom_id res chain seq x y z
N MET A 1 17.47 -8.35 -6.21
CA MET A 1 16.16 -8.80 -6.72
C MET A 1 14.99 -8.44 -5.80
N ILE A 2 15.07 -8.71 -4.49
CA ILE A 2 13.96 -8.47 -3.54
C ILE A 2 13.49 -7.01 -3.51
N LEU A 3 14.42 -6.04 -3.50
CA LEU A 3 14.09 -4.61 -3.57
C LEU A 3 13.29 -4.23 -4.84
N LEU A 4 13.65 -4.80 -6.00
CA LEU A 4 12.94 -4.55 -7.26
C LEU A 4 11.53 -5.12 -7.21
N LEU A 5 11.38 -6.35 -6.69
CA LEU A 5 10.08 -6.99 -6.51
C LEU A 5 9.19 -6.18 -5.57
N TYR A 6 9.75 -5.72 -4.45
CA TYR A 6 9.04 -4.90 -3.48
C TYR A 6 8.61 -3.54 -4.07
N PHE A 7 9.47 -2.93 -4.90
CA PHE A 7 9.12 -1.72 -5.63
C PHE A 7 7.93 -1.93 -6.59
N ILE A 8 7.87 -3.06 -7.30
CA ILE A 8 6.73 -3.40 -8.17
C ILE A 8 5.44 -3.52 -7.34
N PHE A 9 5.50 -4.15 -6.17
CA PHE A 9 4.34 -4.23 -5.27
C PHE A 9 3.88 -2.86 -4.78
N ILE A 10 4.80 -1.97 -4.41
CA ILE A 10 4.46 -0.58 -4.03
C ILE A 10 3.82 0.15 -5.21
N ALA A 11 4.39 0.04 -6.41
CA ALA A 11 3.85 0.70 -7.59
C ALA A 11 2.45 0.21 -7.93
N ALA A 12 2.21 -1.11 -7.88
CA ALA A 12 0.89 -1.70 -8.08
C ALA A 12 -0.10 -1.23 -7.00
N TYR A 13 0.33 -1.20 -5.74
CA TYR A 13 -0.48 -0.70 -4.63
C TYR A 13 -0.92 0.75 -4.87
N LEU A 14 0.02 1.64 -5.21
CA LEU A 14 -0.26 3.05 -5.49
C LEU A 14 -1.23 3.20 -6.67
N LEU A 15 -1.02 2.43 -7.74
CA LEU A 15 -1.90 2.44 -8.90
C LEU A 15 -3.33 2.04 -8.51
N THR A 16 -3.49 0.94 -7.78
CA THR A 16 -4.81 0.48 -7.30
C THR A 16 -5.45 1.51 -6.36
N SER A 17 -4.68 2.12 -5.45
CA SER A 17 -5.17 3.18 -4.57
C SER A 17 -5.69 4.38 -5.36
N PHE A 18 -5.02 4.79 -6.46
CA PHE A 18 -5.52 5.85 -7.32
C PHE A 18 -6.85 5.48 -7.99
N PHE A 19 -6.99 4.26 -8.49
CA PHE A 19 -8.27 3.79 -9.06
C PHE A 19 -9.39 3.81 -8.03
N ILE A 20 -9.12 3.40 -6.79
CA ILE A 20 -10.11 3.40 -5.71
C ILE A 20 -10.49 4.83 -5.32
N VAL A 21 -9.53 5.74 -5.16
CA VAL A 21 -9.80 7.16 -4.86
C VAL A 21 -10.64 7.79 -5.96
N TYR A 22 -10.30 7.56 -7.23
CA TYR A 22 -11.08 8.02 -8.37
C TYR A 22 -12.52 7.50 -8.28
N HIS A 23 -12.69 6.19 -8.11
CA HIS A 23 -14.01 5.57 -8.01
C HIS A 23 -14.83 6.13 -6.84
N LEU A 24 -14.23 6.25 -5.64
CA LEU A 24 -14.88 6.81 -4.47
C LEU A 24 -15.25 8.29 -4.65
N SER A 25 -14.43 9.06 -5.36
CA SER A 25 -14.71 10.48 -5.62
C SER A 25 -15.85 10.70 -6.62
N THR A 26 -15.97 9.83 -7.63
CA THR A 26 -16.94 9.95 -8.73
C THR A 26 -18.27 9.28 -8.40
N TYR A 27 -18.26 8.13 -7.73
CA TYR A 27 -19.44 7.28 -7.54
C TYR A 27 -19.98 7.25 -6.11
N SER A 28 -19.62 8.22 -5.26
CA SER A 28 -20.08 8.22 -3.86
C SER A 28 -21.61 8.41 -3.76
N ILE A 29 -22.25 7.62 -2.90
CA ILE A 29 -23.71 7.62 -2.66
C ILE A 29 -24.23 8.93 -2.04
N GLY A 30 -23.37 9.71 -1.35
CA GLY A 30 -23.73 11.01 -0.77
C GLY A 30 -22.52 11.93 -0.59
N GLN A 31 -22.70 13.23 -0.88
CA GLN A 31 -21.61 14.23 -0.87
C GLN A 31 -20.89 14.36 0.48
N GLU A 32 -21.63 14.24 1.59
CA GLU A 32 -21.05 14.30 2.95
C GLU A 32 -20.25 13.04 3.28
N LEU A 33 -20.77 11.86 2.93
CA LEU A 33 -20.10 10.58 3.12
C LEU A 33 -18.84 10.45 2.25
N ARG A 34 -18.82 11.13 1.09
CA ARG A 34 -17.67 11.13 0.17
C ARG A 34 -16.39 11.59 0.86
N ILE A 35 -16.44 12.71 1.57
CA ILE A 35 -15.27 13.30 2.22
C ILE A 35 -14.76 12.35 3.29
N VAL A 36 -15.66 11.84 4.14
CA VAL A 36 -15.33 10.89 5.20
C VAL A 36 -14.69 9.63 4.61
N MET A 37 -15.30 9.00 3.61
CA MET A 37 -14.78 7.79 2.97
C MET A 37 -13.42 8.00 2.31
N LEU A 38 -13.23 9.12 1.60
CA LEU A 38 -11.95 9.45 0.97
C LEU A 38 -10.85 9.66 2.01
N SER A 39 -11.13 10.46 3.05
CA SER A 39 -10.17 10.71 4.13
C SER A 39 -9.79 9.42 4.85
N LEU A 40 -10.77 8.58 5.19
CA LEU A 40 -10.55 7.28 5.84
C LEU A 40 -9.71 6.36 4.95
N PHE A 41 -10.06 6.25 3.66
CA PHE A 41 -9.33 5.42 2.71
C PHE A 41 -7.87 5.87 2.57
N ILE A 42 -7.63 7.17 2.38
CA ILE A 42 -6.28 7.72 2.22
C ILE A 42 -5.46 7.49 3.48
N LEU A 43 -6.01 7.78 4.66
CA LEU A 43 -5.29 7.69 5.93
C LEU A 43 -4.94 6.23 6.26
N VAL A 44 -5.90 5.31 6.12
CA VAL A 44 -5.66 3.87 6.33
C VAL A 44 -4.68 3.33 5.31
N SER A 45 -4.83 3.68 4.04
CA SER A 45 -3.92 3.21 2.97
C SER A 45 -2.50 3.72 3.17
N ALA A 46 -2.34 5.01 3.47
CA ALA A 46 -1.03 5.58 3.77
C ALA A 46 -0.40 4.92 5.01
N GLY A 47 -1.18 4.66 6.06
CA GLY A 47 -0.71 3.96 7.25
C GLY A 47 -0.28 2.51 6.96
N LEU A 48 -1.02 1.79 6.13
CA LEU A 48 -0.67 0.42 5.71
C LEU A 48 0.59 0.39 4.84
N LEU A 49 0.73 1.34 3.90
CA LEU A 49 1.93 1.45 3.08
C LEU A 49 3.15 1.80 3.92
N PHE A 50 3.01 2.78 4.83
CA PHE A 50 4.09 3.22 5.71
C PHE A 50 4.53 2.10 6.67
N SER A 51 3.59 1.41 7.30
CA SER A 51 3.91 0.28 8.18
C SER A 51 4.59 -0.86 7.41
N ASN A 52 4.14 -1.18 6.20
CA ASN A 52 4.82 -2.16 5.35
C ASN A 52 6.24 -1.75 4.98
N LEU A 53 6.47 -0.47 4.65
CA LEU A 53 7.81 0.06 4.39
C LEU A 53 8.72 -0.12 5.60
N LEU A 54 8.26 0.25 6.79
CA LEU A 54 9.02 0.06 8.02
C LEU A 54 9.35 -1.41 8.27
N LEU A 55 8.36 -2.30 8.12
CA LEU A 55 8.57 -3.74 8.27
C LEU A 55 9.59 -4.28 7.26
N PHE A 56 9.53 -3.84 6.01
CA PHE A 56 10.47 -4.25 4.98
C PHE A 56 11.91 -3.88 5.35
N PHE A 57 12.15 -2.67 5.87
CA PHE A 57 13.48 -2.25 6.31
C PHE A 57 13.90 -2.81 7.68
N SER A 58 12.95 -3.29 8.49
CA SER A 58 13.22 -3.92 9.78
C SER A 58 13.65 -5.38 9.66
N ILE A 59 13.40 -6.03 8.53
CA ILE A 59 13.70 -7.44 8.31
C ILE A 59 15.16 -7.63 7.86
N ASP A 60 15.85 -8.60 8.45
CA ASP A 60 17.13 -9.08 7.95
C ASP A 60 16.92 -10.05 6.78
N TRP A 61 16.99 -9.50 5.57
CA TRP A 61 16.84 -10.25 4.33
C TRP A 61 17.96 -11.26 4.07
N SER A 62 19.13 -11.10 4.70
CA SER A 62 20.26 -12.02 4.52
C SER A 62 19.99 -13.38 5.17
N VAL A 63 19.34 -13.38 6.35
CA VAL A 63 18.95 -14.60 7.07
C VAL A 63 17.85 -15.34 6.31
N LEU A 64 16.86 -14.62 5.79
CA LEU A 64 15.73 -15.25 5.08
C LEU A 64 16.13 -15.81 3.71
N THR A 65 17.07 -15.18 3.01
CA THR A 65 17.52 -15.66 1.70
C THR A 65 18.54 -16.78 1.79
N SER A 66 19.36 -16.82 2.85
CA SER A 66 20.30 -17.91 3.09
C SER A 66 19.61 -19.19 3.55
N GLY A 67 18.55 -19.09 4.36
CA GLY A 67 17.75 -20.25 4.78
C GLY A 67 16.93 -20.92 3.66
N PHE A 68 16.77 -20.28 2.51
CA PHE A 68 16.04 -20.83 1.35
C PHE A 68 16.95 -21.61 0.39
N LEU A 69 18.28 -21.54 0.57
CA LEU A 69 19.29 -22.19 -0.28
C LEU A 69 19.97 -23.41 0.39
N VAL A 70 19.42 -23.87 1.53
CA VAL A 70 19.74 -25.16 2.16
C VAL A 70 18.55 -26.10 1.96
#